data_AF-A0A537S928-F1
#
_entry.id   AF-A0A537S928-F1
#
_cell.length_a   1.000
_cell.length_b   1.000
_cell.length_c   1.000
_cell.angle_alpha   90.00
_cell.angle_beta   90.00
_cell.angle_gamma   90.00
#
_symmetry.space_group_name_H-M   'P 1'
#
loop_
_entity.id
_entity.type
_entity.pdbx_description
1 polymer ?
#
loop_
_entity_poly.entity_id
_entity_poly.type
_entity_poly.pdbx_seq_one_letter_code
_entity_poly.pdbx_strand_id
1 'polypeptide(L)'
;TTATSVWSMYKAGRREIYGFHFPDGLRENEKLPQTIVTPTTKARDGEHDEPVTAEEIIGRGLLTPPQWAEVTERALALFARGRDIAAARGLILVDTKYEFGLDRGGQIVLADEIHTPDSSRYWFAETYPRRFAAGKPPDSFDKDFLRRWVAARCDPYRDPIPPIPREVVAETARVYIDAFERITGDSFSVSQSETPVLQRIRANLSRYF
;
A
#
# COMPACT_ATOMS: atom_id res chain seq x y z
N THR A 1 3.49 10.60 5.25
CA THR A 1 2.46 9.66 5.72
C THR A 1 1.09 10.29 5.56
N THR A 2 0.03 9.51 5.42
CA THR A 2 -1.35 10.03 5.37
C THR A 2 -1.84 10.42 6.76
N ALA A 3 -2.90 11.23 6.84
CA ALA A 3 -3.55 11.57 8.11
C ALA A 3 -4.11 10.32 8.83
N THR A 4 -4.50 9.30 8.07
CA THR A 4 -5.04 8.02 8.56
C THR A 4 -3.97 7.05 9.07
N SER A 5 -2.68 7.31 8.84
CA SER A 5 -1.64 6.38 9.30
C SER A 5 -1.50 6.38 10.83
N VAL A 6 -1.23 5.20 11.40
CA VAL A 6 -1.03 5.00 12.85
C VAL A 6 -0.02 5.99 13.42
N TRP A 7 1.11 6.19 12.74
CA TRP A 7 2.15 7.10 13.21
C TRP A 7 1.70 8.57 13.23
N SER A 8 0.98 9.04 12.20
CA SER A 8 0.45 10.42 12.17
C SER A 8 -0.49 10.66 13.36
N MET A 9 -1.38 9.72 13.65
CA MET A 9 -2.31 9.79 14.78
C MET A 9 -1.59 9.72 16.13
N TYR A 10 -0.60 8.83 16.25
CA TYR A 10 0.21 8.67 17.46
C TYR A 10 1.05 9.92 17.77
N LYS A 11 1.68 10.50 16.74
CA LYS A 11 2.45 11.76 16.83
C LYS A 11 1.56 12.95 17.20
N ALA A 12 0.29 12.92 16.83
CA ALA A 12 -0.72 13.90 17.25
C ALA A 12 -1.22 13.70 18.70
N GLY A 13 -0.64 12.75 19.45
CA GLY A 13 -0.96 12.51 20.86
C GLY A 13 -2.02 11.43 21.10
N ARG A 14 -2.55 10.78 20.05
CA ARG A 14 -3.52 9.68 20.23
C ARG A 14 -2.82 8.41 20.72
N ARG A 15 -3.51 7.67 21.58
CA ARG A 15 -3.08 6.33 22.06
C ARG A 15 -4.10 5.25 21.73
N GLU A 16 -5.37 5.62 21.61
CA GLU A 16 -6.42 4.77 21.03
C GLU A 16 -6.54 5.03 19.53
N ILE A 17 -6.15 4.05 18.72
CA ILE A 17 -6.07 4.15 17.26
C ILE A 17 -6.58 2.82 16.65
N TYR A 18 -7.62 2.88 15.81
CA TYR A 18 -8.28 1.69 15.23
C TYR A 18 -8.76 0.64 16.25
N GLY A 19 -9.09 1.06 17.48
CA GLY A 19 -9.47 0.15 18.57
C GLY A 19 -8.29 -0.50 19.31
N PHE A 20 -7.06 -0.09 19.02
CA PHE A 20 -5.86 -0.55 19.72
C PHE A 20 -5.27 0.54 20.61
N HIS A 21 -4.86 0.14 21.80
CA HIS A 21 -4.07 0.98 22.72
C HIS A 21 -2.57 0.88 22.40
N PHE A 22 -1.92 2.02 22.20
CA PHE A 22 -0.48 2.12 21.98
C PHE A 22 0.19 2.74 23.21
N PRO A 23 1.30 2.16 23.71
CA PRO A 23 2.05 2.74 24.82
C PRO A 23 2.78 4.01 24.41
N ASP A 24 3.13 4.84 25.39
CA ASP A 24 4.05 5.95 25.18
C ASP A 24 5.47 5.47 24.80
N GLY A 25 6.23 6.36 24.17
CA GLY A 25 7.63 6.13 23.83
C GLY A 25 7.90 5.45 22.49
N LEU A 26 6.86 5.07 21.72
CA LEU A 26 7.07 4.54 20.36
C LEU A 26 7.79 5.55 19.47
N ARG A 27 8.72 5.03 18.67
CA ARG A 27 9.53 5.79 17.71
C ARG A 27 8.99 5.64 16.29
N GLU A 28 9.26 6.62 15.45
CA GLU A 28 8.88 6.56 14.04
C GLU A 28 9.56 5.36 13.37
N ASN A 29 8.80 4.60 12.57
CA ASN A 29 9.25 3.37 11.90
C ASN A 29 9.56 2.19 12.82
N GLU A 30 9.20 2.26 14.10
CA GLU A 30 9.34 1.13 15.02
C GLU A 30 8.40 -0.02 14.65
N LYS A 31 8.91 -1.25 14.70
CA LYS A 31 8.12 -2.45 14.44
C LYS A 31 7.11 -2.64 15.58
N LEU A 32 5.83 -2.74 15.22
CA LEU A 32 4.78 -3.06 16.18
C LEU A 32 4.93 -4.49 16.75
N PRO A 33 4.53 -4.74 18.01
CA PRO A 33 4.59 -6.07 18.62
C PRO A 33 3.76 -7.13 17.87
N GLN A 34 2.67 -6.69 17.25
CA GLN A 34 1.79 -7.54 16.44
C GLN A 34 1.37 -6.81 15.16
N THR A 35 1.06 -7.58 14.13
CA THR A 35 0.38 -7.07 12.93
C THR A 35 -1.06 -6.76 13.29
N ILE A 36 -1.55 -5.59 12.88
CA ILE A 36 -2.90 -5.11 13.13
C ILE A 36 -3.60 -4.81 11.81
N VAL A 37 -4.94 -4.81 11.84
CA VAL A 37 -5.77 -4.33 10.72
C VAL A 37 -6.28 -2.94 11.08
N THR A 38 -6.06 -1.98 10.18
CA THR A 38 -6.43 -0.58 10.37
C THR A 38 -7.38 -0.15 9.25
N PRO A 39 -8.67 -0.52 9.32
CA PRO A 39 -9.59 -0.34 8.21
C PRO A 39 -10.00 1.12 8.06
N THR A 40 -10.06 1.61 6.82
CA THR A 40 -10.56 2.94 6.51
C THR A 40 -11.83 2.87 5.68
N THR A 41 -12.66 3.92 5.71
CA THR A 41 -13.70 4.09 4.69
C THR A 41 -13.06 4.24 3.31
N LYS A 42 -13.85 3.98 2.26
CA LYS A 42 -13.55 4.38 0.89
C LYS A 42 -14.38 5.62 0.59
N ALA A 43 -13.75 6.78 0.64
CA ALA A 43 -14.41 8.05 0.37
C ALA A 43 -14.87 8.14 -1.10
N ARG A 44 -15.91 8.95 -1.35
CA ARG A 44 -16.31 9.32 -2.72
C ARG A 44 -15.28 10.29 -3.32
N ASP A 45 -15.29 10.43 -4.64
CA ASP A 45 -14.34 11.30 -5.35
C ASP A 45 -14.31 12.72 -4.75
N GLY A 46 -13.15 13.10 -4.17
CA GLY A 46 -12.92 14.41 -3.54
C GLY A 46 -12.97 14.44 -2.01
N GLU A 47 -13.38 13.35 -1.36
CA GLU A 47 -13.37 13.20 0.11
C GLU A 47 -12.14 12.39 0.58
N HIS A 48 -11.84 12.44 1.88
CA HIS A 48 -10.72 11.69 2.48
C HIS A 48 -11.21 10.40 3.16
N ASP A 49 -10.46 9.32 2.98
CA ASP A 49 -10.66 8.09 3.75
C ASP A 49 -10.54 8.39 5.25
N GLU A 50 -11.43 7.80 6.04
CA GLU A 50 -11.47 7.99 7.50
C GLU A 50 -11.16 6.68 8.22
N PRO A 51 -10.45 6.72 9.37
CA PRO A 51 -10.28 5.55 10.23
C PRO A 51 -11.63 5.05 10.74
N VAL A 52 -11.84 3.73 10.72
CA VAL A 52 -13.05 3.08 11.27
C VAL A 52 -12.63 1.96 12.22
N THR A 53 -13.40 1.67 13.26
CA THR A 53 -13.17 0.49 14.11
C THR A 53 -14.01 -0.72 13.66
N ALA A 54 -13.66 -1.91 14.15
CA ALA A 54 -14.44 -3.12 13.92
C ALA A 54 -15.90 -2.96 14.42
N GLU A 55 -16.07 -2.36 15.59
CA GLU A 55 -17.37 -2.09 16.19
C GLU A 55 -18.21 -1.17 15.32
N GLU A 56 -17.59 -0.14 14.72
CA GLU A 56 -18.27 0.77 13.81
C GLU A 56 -18.65 0.09 12.49
N ILE A 57 -17.77 -0.74 11.92
CA ILE A 57 -18.06 -1.51 10.70
C ILE A 57 -19.29 -2.39 10.89
N ILE A 58 -19.34 -3.14 12.00
CA ILE A 58 -20.45 -4.04 12.34
C ILE A 58 -21.70 -3.23 12.72
N GLY A 59 -21.55 -2.21 13.56
CA GLY A 59 -22.66 -1.40 14.07
C GLY A 59 -23.37 -0.58 12.99
N ARG A 60 -22.64 -0.15 11.95
CA ARG A 60 -23.19 0.51 10.76
C ARG A 60 -23.75 -0.48 9.73
N GLY A 61 -23.62 -1.78 9.95
CA GLY A 61 -24.07 -2.82 9.02
C GLY A 61 -23.28 -2.88 7.72
N LEU A 62 -22.04 -2.38 7.69
CA LEU A 62 -21.18 -2.44 6.49
C LEU A 62 -20.74 -3.87 6.20
N LEU A 63 -20.48 -4.65 7.25
CA LEU A 63 -20.25 -6.08 7.20
C LEU A 63 -20.93 -6.74 8.40
N THR A 64 -21.36 -7.99 8.23
CA THR A 64 -21.78 -8.83 9.36
C THR A 64 -20.57 -9.27 10.19
N PRO A 65 -20.74 -9.66 11.47
CA PRO A 65 -19.61 -10.14 12.29
C PRO A 65 -18.83 -11.31 11.64
N PRO A 66 -19.48 -12.32 11.03
CA PRO A 66 -18.75 -13.38 10.32
C PRO A 66 -17.95 -12.86 9.12
N GLN A 67 -18.51 -11.94 8.33
CA GLN A 67 -17.80 -11.35 7.19
C GLN A 67 -16.60 -10.52 7.63
N TRP A 68 -16.72 -9.74 8.71
CA TRP A 68 -15.61 -8.97 9.26
C TRP A 68 -14.47 -9.89 9.76
N ALA A 69 -14.82 -10.98 10.44
CA ALA A 69 -13.85 -11.98 10.88
C ALA A 69 -13.12 -12.62 9.68
N GLU A 70 -13.86 -13.01 8.64
CA GLU A 70 -13.31 -13.59 7.41
C GLU A 70 -12.38 -12.62 6.66
N VAL A 71 -12.79 -11.35 6.49
CA VAL A 71 -11.95 -10.31 5.87
C VAL A 71 -10.66 -10.11 6.66
N THR A 72 -10.76 -10.02 7.99
CA THR A 72 -9.61 -9.83 8.87
C THR A 72 -8.64 -11.00 8.78
N GLU A 73 -9.14 -12.23 8.86
CA GLU A 73 -8.35 -13.45 8.73
C GLU A 73 -7.61 -13.49 7.38
N ARG A 74 -8.33 -13.27 6.28
CA ARG A 74 -7.77 -13.26 4.93
C ARG A 74 -6.71 -12.17 4.75
N ALA A 75 -6.98 -10.95 5.21
CA ALA A 75 -6.05 -9.83 5.12
C ALA A 75 -4.73 -10.12 5.88
N LEU A 76 -4.83 -10.66 7.10
CA LEU A 76 -3.67 -11.03 7.91
C LEU A 76 -2.89 -12.20 7.28
N ALA A 77 -3.59 -13.21 6.77
CA ALA A 77 -2.95 -14.35 6.08
C ALA A 77 -2.20 -13.91 4.82
N LEU A 78 -2.82 -13.06 3.99
CA LEU A 78 -2.19 -12.47 2.81
C LEU A 78 -0.97 -11.64 3.21
N PHE A 79 -1.07 -10.84 4.28
CA PHE A 79 0.05 -10.01 4.71
C PHE A 79 1.21 -10.82 5.27
N ALA A 80 0.92 -11.89 6.03
CA ALA A 80 1.92 -12.84 6.48
C ALA A 80 2.65 -13.47 5.28
N ARG A 81 1.89 -13.94 4.28
CA ARG A 81 2.48 -14.51 3.06
C ARG A 81 3.34 -13.50 2.29
N GLY A 82 2.88 -12.27 2.14
CA GLY A 82 3.63 -11.19 1.49
C GLY A 82 4.92 -10.86 2.23
N ARG A 83 4.89 -10.84 3.57
CA ARG A 83 6.08 -10.66 4.39
C ARG A 83 7.09 -11.79 4.20
N ASP A 84 6.65 -13.04 4.12
CA ASP A 84 7.55 -14.18 3.91
C ASP A 84 8.26 -14.09 2.56
N ILE A 85 7.51 -13.72 1.50
CA ILE A 85 8.05 -13.51 0.16
C ILE A 85 9.06 -12.34 0.17
N ALA A 86 8.68 -11.21 0.74
CA ALA A 86 9.54 -10.02 0.84
C ALA A 86 10.84 -10.33 1.63
N ALA A 87 10.71 -11.00 2.78
CA ALA A 87 11.84 -11.35 3.64
C ALA A 87 12.85 -12.26 2.94
N ALA A 88 12.36 -13.23 2.14
CA ALA A 88 13.21 -14.10 1.33
C ALA A 88 14.04 -13.34 0.27
N ARG A 89 13.68 -12.07 0.00
CA ARG A 89 14.35 -11.18 -0.95
C ARG A 89 15.07 -10.00 -0.29
N GLY A 90 15.27 -10.03 1.04
CA GLY A 90 15.93 -8.96 1.78
C GLY A 90 15.09 -7.68 1.89
N LEU A 91 13.77 -7.79 1.75
CA LEU A 91 12.82 -6.69 1.89
C LEU A 91 12.00 -6.85 3.18
N ILE A 92 11.54 -5.72 3.71
CA ILE A 92 10.55 -5.65 4.78
C ILE A 92 9.26 -5.12 4.15
N LEU A 93 8.22 -5.95 4.09
CA LEU A 93 6.85 -5.48 3.80
C LEU A 93 6.29 -4.83 5.07
N VAL A 94 6.17 -3.50 5.05
CA VAL A 94 5.87 -2.68 6.23
C VAL A 94 4.37 -2.67 6.51
N ASP A 95 3.58 -2.43 5.47
CA ASP A 95 2.12 -2.46 5.43
C ASP A 95 1.66 -2.55 3.97
N THR A 96 0.37 -2.85 3.80
CA THR A 96 -0.32 -2.90 2.52
C THR A 96 -1.79 -2.55 2.70
N LYS A 97 -2.42 -2.05 1.64
CA LYS A 97 -3.87 -1.96 1.49
C LYS A 97 -4.38 -3.20 0.76
N TYR A 98 -5.54 -3.71 1.17
CA TYR A 98 -6.33 -4.68 0.41
C TYR A 98 -7.72 -4.13 0.18
N GLU A 99 -8.32 -4.44 -0.96
CA GLU A 99 -9.74 -4.20 -1.20
C GLU A 99 -10.46 -5.53 -1.31
N PHE A 100 -11.57 -5.66 -0.59
CA PHE A 100 -12.46 -6.82 -0.66
C PHE A 100 -13.82 -6.36 -1.18
N GLY A 101 -14.45 -7.21 -1.98
CA GLY A 101 -15.82 -7.06 -2.45
C GLY A 101 -16.67 -8.27 -2.08
N LEU A 102 -17.95 -8.17 -2.40
CA LEU A 102 -18.87 -9.30 -2.37
C LEU A 102 -19.21 -9.70 -3.81
N ASP A 103 -19.15 -10.99 -4.11
CA ASP A 103 -19.67 -11.50 -5.38
C ASP A 103 -21.21 -11.55 -5.38
N ARG A 104 -21.80 -12.04 -6.49
CA ARG A 104 -23.27 -12.18 -6.61
C ARG A 104 -23.88 -13.14 -5.59
N GLY A 105 -23.09 -14.05 -5.02
CA GLY A 105 -23.50 -14.98 -3.98
C GLY A 105 -23.25 -14.46 -2.56
N GLY A 106 -22.74 -13.24 -2.40
CA GLY A 106 -22.40 -12.68 -1.10
C GLY A 106 -21.10 -13.23 -0.50
N GLN A 107 -20.23 -13.86 -1.30
CA GLN A 107 -18.93 -14.35 -0.85
C GLN A 107 -17.88 -13.24 -0.89
N ILE A 108 -17.00 -13.22 0.12
CA ILE A 108 -15.88 -12.29 0.18
C ILE A 108 -14.86 -12.64 -0.92
N VAL A 109 -14.61 -11.68 -1.80
CA VAL A 109 -13.63 -11.78 -2.87
C VAL A 109 -12.58 -10.69 -2.72
N LEU A 110 -11.32 -11.06 -2.90
CA LEU A 110 -10.21 -10.12 -2.98
C LEU A 110 -10.26 -9.42 -4.34
N ALA A 111 -10.04 -8.10 -4.33
CA ALA A 111 -10.03 -7.26 -5.51
C ALA A 111 -8.80 -6.35 -5.49
N ASP A 112 -8.73 -5.46 -6.49
CA ASP A 112 -7.66 -4.46 -6.65
C ASP A 112 -6.26 -5.11 -6.76
N GLU A 113 -5.21 -4.31 -6.55
CA GLU A 113 -3.82 -4.75 -6.62
C GLU A 113 -3.29 -5.18 -5.24
N ILE A 114 -2.34 -6.11 -5.22
CA ILE A 114 -1.82 -6.71 -3.98
C ILE A 114 -0.31 -6.67 -3.99
N HIS A 115 0.28 -6.22 -2.88
CA HIS A 115 1.74 -6.25 -2.65
C HIS A 115 2.53 -5.50 -3.72
N THR A 116 1.88 -4.63 -4.47
CA THR A 116 2.55 -3.77 -5.41
C THR A 116 3.21 -2.65 -4.63
N PRO A 117 4.20 -1.99 -5.22
CA PRO A 117 4.81 -0.85 -4.57
C PRO A 117 3.81 0.32 -4.37
N ASP A 118 2.63 0.33 -5.01
CA ASP A 118 1.60 1.40 -4.86
C ASP A 118 0.61 1.12 -3.74
N SER A 119 0.23 -0.14 -3.55
CA SER A 119 -0.59 -0.55 -2.41
C SER A 119 0.21 -0.82 -1.15
N SER A 120 1.54 -0.94 -1.24
CA SER A 120 2.40 -1.41 -0.16
C SER A 120 3.68 -0.61 0.03
N ARG A 121 4.15 -0.54 1.28
CA ARG A 121 5.46 0.01 1.62
C ARG A 121 6.49 -1.10 1.81
N TYR A 122 7.61 -0.98 1.10
CA TYR A 122 8.74 -1.89 1.21
C TYR A 122 9.99 -1.15 1.67
N TRP A 123 10.69 -1.70 2.65
CA TRP A 123 12.01 -1.24 3.08
C TRP A 123 13.10 -2.26 2.79
N PHE A 124 14.33 -1.79 2.65
CA PHE A 124 15.50 -2.68 2.53
C PHE A 124 15.93 -3.17 3.91
N ALA A 125 15.84 -4.49 4.13
CA ALA A 125 16.09 -5.10 5.44
C ALA A 125 17.51 -4.84 5.95
N GLU A 126 18.49 -4.84 5.04
CA GLU A 126 19.90 -4.59 5.33
C GLU A 126 20.15 -3.24 6.01
N THR A 127 19.45 -2.19 5.58
CA THR A 127 19.71 -0.83 6.06
C THR A 127 18.85 -0.44 7.27
N TYR A 128 17.71 -1.10 7.44
CA TYR A 128 16.70 -0.72 8.43
C TYR A 128 17.25 -0.59 9.86
N PRO A 129 17.99 -1.56 10.44
CA PRO A 129 18.45 -1.46 11.82
C PRO A 129 19.32 -0.23 12.08
N ARG A 130 20.26 0.06 11.17
CA ARG A 130 21.16 1.22 11.29
C ARG A 130 20.41 2.54 11.16
N ARG A 131 19.46 2.62 10.21
CA ARG A 131 18.68 3.85 9.97
C ARG A 131 17.73 4.13 11.11
N PHE A 132 17.05 3.09 11.61
CA PHE A 132 16.19 3.19 12.79
C PHE A 132 16.98 3.62 14.03
N ALA A 133 18.14 3.02 14.29
CA ALA A 133 19.01 3.44 15.41
C ALA A 133 19.41 4.93 15.32
N ALA A 134 19.69 5.41 14.11
CA ALA A 134 20.03 6.81 13.85
C ALA A 134 18.83 7.78 13.78
N GLY A 135 17.59 7.29 13.96
CA GLY A 135 16.38 8.12 13.81
C GLY A 135 16.15 8.62 12.38
N LYS A 136 16.67 7.91 11.37
CA LYS A 136 16.55 8.27 9.95
C LYS A 136 15.43 7.46 9.27
N PRO A 137 14.76 8.02 8.24
CA PRO A 137 13.79 7.27 7.44
C PRO A 137 14.45 6.03 6.82
N PRO A 138 13.82 4.84 6.87
CA PRO A 138 14.33 3.63 6.22
C PRO A 138 14.51 3.81 4.71
N ASP A 139 15.47 3.08 4.13
CA ASP A 139 15.63 3.07 2.67
C ASP A 139 14.53 2.20 2.04
N SER A 140 13.97 2.67 0.94
CA SER A 140 12.81 2.09 0.23
C SER A 140 12.93 2.31 -1.27
N PHE A 141 12.02 1.73 -2.05
CA PHE A 141 11.87 2.10 -3.45
C PHE A 141 11.42 3.56 -3.56
N ASP A 142 12.23 4.44 -4.17
CA ASP A 142 11.94 5.87 -4.28
C ASP A 142 10.87 6.16 -5.34
N LYS A 143 9.60 6.02 -4.94
CA LYS A 143 8.44 6.40 -5.76
C LYS A 143 8.12 7.88 -5.75
N ASP A 144 8.50 8.55 -4.68
CA ASP A 144 8.19 9.95 -4.50
C ASP A 144 9.04 10.82 -5.43
N PHE A 145 10.00 10.27 -6.17
CA PHE A 145 10.69 10.95 -7.26
C PHE A 145 9.73 11.67 -8.21
N LEU A 146 8.74 10.97 -8.79
CA LEU A 146 7.82 11.59 -9.74
C LEU A 146 6.93 12.64 -9.05
N ARG A 147 6.43 12.33 -7.85
CA ARG A 147 5.61 13.26 -7.07
C ARG A 147 6.38 14.54 -6.72
N ARG A 148 7.64 14.42 -6.27
CA ARG A 148 8.52 15.57 -6.02
C ARG A 148 8.82 16.35 -7.29
N TRP A 149 9.02 15.65 -8.42
CA TRP A 149 9.24 16.29 -9.72
C TRP A 149 8.03 17.15 -10.13
N VAL A 150 6.81 16.63 -9.96
CA VAL A 150 5.56 17.34 -10.26
C VAL A 150 5.32 18.49 -9.27
N ALA A 151 5.41 18.22 -7.97
CA ALA A 151 5.17 19.21 -6.91
C ALA A 151 6.14 20.40 -6.95
N ALA A 152 7.35 20.21 -7.48
CA ALA A 152 8.31 21.29 -7.69
C ALA A 152 7.92 22.24 -8.84
N ARG A 153 6.88 21.91 -9.62
CA ARG A 153 6.48 22.63 -10.85
C ARG A 153 5.04 23.14 -10.82
N CYS A 154 4.13 22.41 -10.18
CA CYS A 154 2.73 22.79 -10.11
C CYS A 154 2.04 22.14 -8.89
N ASP A 155 0.85 22.64 -8.54
CA ASP A 155 -0.07 21.91 -7.68
C ASP A 155 -0.85 20.90 -8.56
N PRO A 156 -0.56 19.58 -8.51
CA PRO A 156 -1.19 18.61 -9.39
C PRO A 156 -2.70 18.46 -9.18
N TYR A 157 -3.25 19.02 -8.10
CA TYR A 157 -4.68 18.97 -7.79
C TYR A 157 -5.44 20.21 -8.27
N ARG A 158 -4.73 21.26 -8.69
CA ARG A 158 -5.32 22.56 -9.08
C ARG A 158 -4.86 23.04 -10.44
N ASP A 159 -3.64 22.67 -10.82
CA ASP A 159 -2.97 23.15 -12.02
C ASP A 159 -2.82 22.02 -13.05
N PRO A 160 -2.75 22.35 -14.35
CA PRO A 160 -2.40 21.36 -15.36
C PRO A 160 -0.97 20.85 -15.15
N ILE A 161 -0.82 19.52 -15.16
CA ILE A 161 0.50 18.88 -15.04
C ILE A 161 1.32 19.20 -16.30
N PRO A 162 2.54 19.77 -16.16
CA PRO A 162 3.39 20.06 -17.31
C PRO A 162 3.82 18.76 -18.02
N PRO A 163 4.15 18.82 -19.32
CA PRO A 163 4.66 17.65 -20.04
C PRO A 163 5.84 17.02 -19.28
N ILE A 164 5.68 15.75 -18.90
CA ILE A 164 6.71 15.01 -18.16
C ILE A 164 7.79 14.57 -19.17
N PRO A 165 9.07 14.97 -18.99
CA PRO A 165 10.14 14.57 -19.89
C PRO A 165 10.32 13.05 -19.94
N ARG A 166 10.76 12.54 -21.10
CA ARG A 166 10.88 11.09 -21.32
C ARG A 166 11.85 10.43 -20.35
N GLU A 167 12.89 11.12 -19.95
CA GLU A 167 13.87 10.67 -18.96
C GLU A 167 13.26 10.45 -17.57
N VAL A 168 12.34 11.33 -17.15
CA VAL A 168 11.61 11.21 -15.88
C VAL A 168 10.64 10.04 -15.93
N VAL A 169 9.98 9.83 -17.08
CA VAL A 169 9.12 8.66 -17.30
C VAL A 169 9.94 7.37 -17.26
N ALA A 170 11.09 7.34 -17.95
CA ALA A 170 11.98 6.17 -17.97
C ALA A 170 12.56 5.85 -16.60
N GLU A 171 12.96 6.87 -15.82
CA GLU A 171 13.45 6.68 -14.46
C GLU A 171 12.35 6.15 -13.54
N THR A 172 11.13 6.69 -13.65
CA THR A 172 9.97 6.17 -12.91
C THR A 172 9.72 4.71 -13.27
N ALA A 173 9.71 4.36 -14.56
CA ALA A 173 9.55 2.97 -15.00
C ALA A 173 10.64 2.05 -14.43
N ARG A 174 11.90 2.51 -14.41
CA ARG A 174 13.03 1.75 -13.84
C ARG A 174 12.84 1.46 -12.35
N VAL A 175 12.27 2.39 -11.58
CA VAL A 175 11.95 2.14 -10.15
C VAL A 175 10.93 1.01 -10.00
N TYR A 176 9.89 0.99 -10.83
CA TYR A 176 8.90 -0.10 -10.79
C TYR A 176 9.45 -1.43 -11.28
N ILE A 177 10.34 -1.41 -12.27
CA ILE A 177 11.05 -2.61 -12.74
C ILE A 177 11.93 -3.17 -11.62
N ASP A 178 12.80 -2.35 -11.00
CA ASP A 178 13.64 -2.80 -9.88
C ASP A 178 12.80 -3.33 -8.72
N ALA A 179 11.66 -2.67 -8.42
CA ALA A 179 10.75 -3.17 -7.40
C ALA A 179 10.13 -4.53 -7.77
N PHE A 180 9.63 -4.70 -9.00
CA PHE A 180 9.14 -5.99 -9.48
C PHE A 180 10.22 -7.07 -9.34
N GLU A 181 11.41 -6.83 -9.89
CA GLU A 181 12.48 -7.83 -9.93
C GLU A 181 12.97 -8.21 -8.53
N ARG A 182 13.05 -7.25 -7.59
CA ARG A 182 13.42 -7.56 -6.21
C ARG A 182 12.32 -8.26 -5.43
N ILE A 183 11.05 -7.88 -5.63
CA ILE A 183 9.93 -8.48 -4.90
C ILE A 183 9.69 -9.93 -5.38
N THR A 184 9.71 -10.17 -6.69
CA THR A 184 9.42 -11.50 -7.26
C THR A 184 10.67 -12.37 -7.34
N GLY A 185 11.83 -11.76 -7.64
CA GLY A 185 13.05 -12.46 -8.06
C GLY A 185 13.07 -12.81 -9.54
N ASP A 186 12.07 -12.40 -10.32
CA ASP A 186 11.99 -12.61 -11.76
C ASP A 186 12.55 -11.42 -12.51
N SER A 187 13.13 -11.64 -13.69
CA SER A 187 13.55 -10.53 -14.56
C SER A 187 12.37 -9.92 -15.31
N PHE A 188 12.31 -8.59 -15.37
CA PHE A 188 11.28 -7.88 -16.12
C PHE A 188 11.61 -7.89 -17.62
N SER A 189 10.68 -8.37 -18.43
CA SER A 189 10.82 -8.31 -19.89
C SER A 189 9.99 -7.18 -20.47
N VAL A 190 10.66 -6.22 -21.12
CA VAL A 190 9.99 -5.16 -21.88
C VAL A 190 9.39 -5.78 -23.13
N SER A 191 8.05 -5.79 -23.19
CA SER A 191 7.31 -6.28 -24.36
C SER A 191 7.67 -5.46 -25.60
N GLN A 192 8.09 -6.16 -26.66
CA GLN A 192 8.32 -5.60 -28.00
C GLN A 192 7.04 -5.51 -28.84
N SER A 193 5.87 -5.72 -28.23
CA SER A 193 4.60 -5.72 -28.94
C SER A 193 4.23 -4.29 -29.36
N GLU A 194 3.87 -4.12 -30.63
CA GLU A 194 3.29 -2.89 -31.17
C GLU A 194 1.82 -2.71 -30.74
N THR A 195 1.21 -3.72 -30.12
CA THR A 195 -0.17 -3.65 -29.64
C THR A 195 -0.29 -2.61 -28.52
N PRO A 196 -1.23 -1.66 -28.63
CA PRO A 196 -1.44 -0.64 -27.60
C PRO A 196 -1.63 -1.23 -26.20
N VAL A 197 -1.04 -0.58 -25.18
CA VAL A 197 -1.06 -1.06 -23.78
C VAL A 197 -2.47 -1.42 -23.30
N LEU A 198 -3.47 -0.57 -23.59
CA LEU A 198 -4.86 -0.83 -23.18
C LEU A 198 -5.47 -2.08 -23.83
N GLN A 199 -5.11 -2.39 -25.08
CA GLN A 199 -5.57 -3.61 -25.72
C GLN A 199 -4.93 -4.85 -25.10
N ARG A 200 -3.64 -4.78 -24.78
CA ARG A 200 -2.93 -5.87 -24.08
C ARG A 200 -3.52 -6.12 -22.69
N ILE A 201 -3.82 -5.07 -21.94
CA ILE A 201 -4.49 -5.18 -20.63
C ILE A 201 -5.85 -5.90 -20.81
N ARG A 202 -6.68 -5.43 -21.74
CA ARG A 202 -8.00 -6.04 -22.00
C ARG A 202 -7.89 -7.51 -22.42
N ALA A 203 -6.94 -7.85 -23.30
CA ALA A 203 -6.73 -9.23 -23.75
C ALA A 203 -6.28 -10.17 -22.61
N ASN A 204 -5.44 -9.70 -21.69
CA ASN A 204 -5.02 -10.49 -20.53
C ASN A 204 -6.15 -10.68 -19.51
N LEU A 205 -7.08 -9.73 -19.45
CA LEU A 205 -8.21 -9.74 -18.53
C LEU A 205 -9.44 -10.47 -19.08
N SER A 206 -9.55 -10.66 -20.40
CA SER A 206 -10.77 -11.18 -21.05
C SER A 206 -11.17 -12.60 -20.61
N ARG A 207 -10.24 -13.39 -20.06
CA ARG A 207 -10.56 -14.72 -19.50
C ARG A 207 -11.29 -14.68 -18.16
N TYR A 208 -11.37 -13.51 -17.53
CA TYR A 208 -11.98 -13.31 -16.21
C TYR A 208 -13.34 -12.59 -16.28
N PHE A 209 -13.79 -12.20 -17.47
CA PHE A 209 -15.05 -11.49 -17.74
C PHE A 209 -15.79 -12.13 -18.90
#